data_AF-A0A4R6BAH3-F1
#
_entry.id   AF-A0A4R6BAH3-F1
#
_cell.length_a   1.000
_cell.length_b   1.000
_cell.length_c   1.000
_cell.angle_alpha   90.00
_cell.angle_beta   90.00
_cell.angle_gamma   90.00
#
_symmetry.space_group_name_H-M   'P 1'
#
loop_
_entity.id
_entity.type
_entity.pdbx_description
1 polymer ?
#
loop_
_entity_poly.entity_id
_entity_poly.type
_entity_poly.pdbx_seq_one_letter_code
_entity_poly.pdbx_strand_id
1 'polypeptide(L)'
;VTPGSLMKLSENDKNILLNSRIPRTVSIILAGVALSVAGLLMQQLTRNKFVSPTTAGTMDFAKLGILIAMIFFTEAHILIKLSFAIISAIIGTMVFMGIVRRIKYKDAIFIPLVGLMLGNIVSSFATFMA
;
A
#
# COMPACT_ATOMS: atom_id res chain seq x y z
N VAL A 1 -18.76 -32.46 14.40
CA VAL A 1 -18.23 -31.28 15.12
C VAL A 1 -19.40 -30.52 15.69
N THR A 2 -19.69 -30.72 16.98
CA THR A 2 -20.83 -30.08 17.66
C THR A 2 -20.45 -28.61 17.94
N PRO A 3 -21.30 -27.61 17.69
CA PRO A 3 -20.93 -26.19 17.90
C PRO A 3 -20.46 -25.87 19.33
N GLY A 4 -20.83 -26.68 20.33
CA GLY A 4 -20.32 -26.57 21.71
C GLY A 4 -18.85 -26.99 21.92
N SER A 5 -18.23 -27.74 20.99
CA SER A 5 -16.80 -28.08 21.08
C SER A 5 -15.87 -26.95 20.63
N LEU A 6 -16.40 -25.95 19.91
CA LEU A 6 -15.67 -24.73 19.51
C LEU A 6 -15.46 -23.76 20.68
N MET A 7 -16.28 -23.85 21.74
CA MET A 7 -16.15 -23.04 22.95
C MET A 7 -15.14 -23.59 23.97
N LYS A 8 -14.69 -24.84 23.82
CA LYS A 8 -13.54 -25.36 24.59
C LYS A 8 -12.25 -24.93 23.92
N LEU A 9 -12.01 -23.63 23.90
CA LEU A 9 -10.76 -23.04 23.40
C LEU A 9 -9.62 -23.47 24.32
N SER A 10 -8.64 -24.19 23.77
CA SER A 10 -7.40 -24.47 24.47
C SER A 10 -6.69 -23.14 24.79
N GLU A 11 -5.87 -23.10 25.83
CA GLU A 11 -5.06 -21.91 26.17
C GLU A 11 -4.18 -21.48 24.98
N ASN A 12 -3.77 -22.42 24.13
CA ASN A 12 -3.05 -22.10 22.89
C ASN A 12 -3.95 -21.42 21.84
N ASP A 13 -5.20 -21.86 21.70
CA ASP A 13 -6.15 -21.28 20.75
C ASP A 13 -6.51 -19.83 21.13
N LYS A 14 -6.67 -19.57 22.44
CA LYS A 14 -6.89 -18.22 22.97
C LYS A 14 -5.71 -17.31 22.67
N ASN A 15 -4.48 -17.79 22.90
CA ASN A 15 -3.27 -17.03 22.60
C ASN A 15 -3.13 -16.70 21.10
N ILE A 16 -3.43 -17.65 20.21
CA ILE A 16 -3.39 -17.41 18.75
C ILE A 16 -4.45 -16.37 18.33
N LEU A 17 -5.66 -16.48 18.90
CA LEU A 17 -6.74 -15.53 18.61
C LEU A 17 -6.38 -14.11 19.04
N LEU A 18 -5.91 -13.93 20.27
CA LEU A 18 -5.60 -12.62 20.85
C LEU A 18 -4.32 -11.99 20.28
N ASN A 19 -3.26 -12.78 20.07
CA ASN A 19 -1.96 -12.24 19.67
C ASN A 19 -1.78 -12.11 18.15
N SER A 20 -2.55 -12.86 17.35
CA SER A 20 -2.37 -12.87 15.89
C SER A 20 -3.64 -12.54 15.12
N ARG A 21 -4.73 -13.29 15.33
CA ARG A 21 -5.91 -13.18 14.46
C ARG A 21 -6.71 -11.91 14.66
N ILE A 22 -6.96 -11.52 15.90
CA ILE A 22 -7.69 -10.28 16.21
C ILE A 22 -6.91 -9.06 15.73
N PRO A 23 -5.61 -8.88 16.09
CA PRO A 23 -4.82 -7.76 15.59
C PRO A 23 -4.79 -7.69 14.06
N ARG A 24 -4.58 -8.83 13.39
CA ARG A 24 -4.54 -8.89 11.92
C ARG A 24 -5.87 -8.53 11.26
N THR A 25 -6.99 -8.99 11.82
CA THR A 25 -8.33 -8.64 11.32
C THR A 25 -8.57 -7.14 11.44
N VAL A 26 -8.23 -6.55 12.59
CA VAL A 26 -8.32 -5.11 12.81
C VAL A 26 -7.44 -4.34 11.81
N SER A 27 -6.19 -4.76 11.63
CA SER A 27 -5.28 -4.11 10.66
C SER A 27 -5.82 -4.16 9.22
N ILE A 28 -6.39 -5.28 8.79
CA ILE A 28 -6.94 -5.41 7.41
C ILE A 28 -8.19 -4.54 7.24
N ILE A 29 -9.07 -4.47 8.25
CA ILE A 29 -10.25 -3.58 8.22
C ILE A 29 -9.79 -2.12 8.11
N LEU A 30 -8.84 -1.70 8.95
CA LEU A 30 -8.29 -0.34 8.92
C LEU A 30 -7.63 -0.03 7.57
N ALA A 31 -6.84 -0.95 7.02
CA ALA A 31 -6.23 -0.80 5.71
C ALA A 31 -7.28 -0.68 4.59
N GLY A 32 -8.36 -1.48 4.64
CA GLY A 32 -9.45 -1.42 3.68
C GLY A 32 -10.21 -0.09 3.72
N VAL A 33 -10.50 0.43 4.93
CA VAL A 33 -11.12 1.75 5.11
C VAL A 33 -10.20 2.85 4.58
N ALA A 34 -8.92 2.81 4.93
CA ALA A 34 -7.93 3.80 4.47
C ALA A 34 -7.79 3.80 2.93
N LEU A 35 -7.71 2.63 2.30
CA LEU A 35 -7.64 2.50 0.84
C LEU A 35 -8.91 2.98 0.15
N SER A 36 -10.08 2.72 0.74
CA SER A 36 -11.37 3.21 0.20
C SER A 36 -11.43 4.74 0.20
N VAL A 37 -11.06 5.36 1.32
CA VAL A 37 -11.00 6.83 1.43
C VAL A 37 -9.95 7.42 0.49
N ALA A 38 -8.74 6.85 0.46
CA ALA A 38 -7.68 7.30 -0.43
C ALA A 38 -8.05 7.16 -1.91
N GLY A 39 -8.73 6.07 -2.29
CA GLY A 39 -9.30 5.86 -3.62
C GLY A 39 -10.28 6.96 -3.99
N LEU A 40 -11.27 7.21 -3.14
CA LEU A 40 -12.28 8.25 -3.37
C LEU A 40 -11.63 9.65 -3.48
N LEU A 41 -10.69 9.98 -2.60
CA LEU A 41 -9.97 11.25 -2.65
C LEU A 41 -9.17 11.41 -3.96
N MET A 42 -8.45 10.36 -4.38
CA MET A 42 -7.72 10.40 -5.67
C MET A 42 -8.66 10.56 -6.86
N GLN A 43 -9.79 9.85 -6.87
CA GLN A 43 -10.78 9.97 -7.94
C GLN A 43 -11.35 11.39 -8.02
N GLN A 44 -11.60 12.03 -6.87
CA GLN A 44 -12.07 13.42 -6.81
C GLN A 44 -11.01 14.42 -7.27
N LEU A 45 -9.77 14.28 -6.79
CA LEU A 45 -8.66 15.17 -7.15
C LEU A 45 -8.30 15.07 -8.64
N THR A 46 -8.31 13.87 -9.19
CA THR A 46 -8.00 13.62 -10.61
C THR A 46 -9.23 13.79 -11.52
N ARG A 47 -10.43 13.83 -10.95
CA ARG A 47 -11.72 13.76 -11.65
C ARG A 47 -11.82 12.54 -12.57
N ASN A 48 -11.28 11.42 -12.11
CA ASN A 48 -11.21 10.19 -12.88
C ASN A 48 -11.48 8.96 -11.99
N LYS A 49 -12.58 8.25 -12.27
CA LYS A 49 -13.03 7.06 -11.52
C LYS A 49 -12.13 5.84 -11.67
N PHE A 50 -11.23 5.81 -12.65
CA PHE A 50 -10.30 4.70 -12.87
C PHE A 50 -8.98 4.88 -12.11
N VAL A 51 -8.82 5.99 -11.40
CA VAL A 51 -7.62 6.26 -10.59
C VAL A 51 -7.83 5.75 -9.17
N SER A 52 -6.77 5.17 -8.63
CA SER A 52 -6.63 4.74 -7.25
C SER A 52 -5.14 4.78 -6.84
N PRO A 53 -4.82 4.71 -5.54
CA PRO A 53 -3.43 4.68 -5.08
C PRO A 53 -2.61 3.53 -5.68
N THR A 54 -3.25 2.40 -5.97
CA THR A 54 -2.59 1.25 -6.60
C THR A 54 -2.27 1.52 -8.08
N THR A 55 -3.14 2.23 -8.80
CA THR A 55 -2.86 2.63 -10.19
C THR A 55 -1.89 3.81 -10.31
N ALA A 56 -1.77 4.65 -9.28
CA ALA A 56 -0.85 5.79 -9.24
C ALA A 56 0.63 5.39 -9.04
N GLY A 57 0.92 4.10 -8.85
CA GLY A 57 2.26 3.60 -8.53
C GLY A 57 2.67 3.77 -7.06
N THR A 58 1.79 4.30 -6.18
CA THR A 58 2.09 4.52 -4.75
C THR A 58 2.62 3.27 -4.05
N MET A 59 2.05 2.10 -4.39
CA MET A 59 2.48 0.80 -3.86
C MET A 59 3.91 0.45 -4.28
N ASP A 60 4.30 0.74 -5.51
CA ASP A 60 5.62 0.38 -6.03
C ASP A 60 6.72 1.27 -5.44
N PHE A 61 6.42 2.56 -5.23
CA PHE A 61 7.30 3.43 -4.46
C PHE A 61 7.42 2.99 -2.99
N ALA A 62 6.35 2.54 -2.36
CA ALA A 62 6.41 2.01 -0.99
C ALA A 62 7.32 0.77 -0.90
N LYS A 63 7.19 -0.14 -1.86
CA LYS A 63 8.05 -1.34 -1.99
C LYS A 63 9.51 -0.96 -2.19
N LEU A 64 9.80 0.01 -3.05
CA LEU A 64 11.16 0.50 -3.25
C LEU A 64 11.72 1.09 -1.95
N GLY A 65 10.94 1.91 -1.23
CA GLY A 65 11.36 2.51 0.04
C GLY A 65 11.73 1.47 1.09
N ILE A 66 10.89 0.45 1.28
CA ILE A 66 11.20 -0.61 2.24
C ILE A 66 12.39 -1.47 1.79
N LEU A 67 12.56 -1.71 0.47
CA LEU A 67 13.71 -2.43 -0.07
C LEU A 67 15.02 -1.68 0.21
N ILE A 68 15.05 -0.37 -0.04
CA ILE A 68 16.19 0.50 0.31
C ILE A 68 16.50 0.37 1.81
N ALA A 69 15.48 0.44 2.67
CA ALA A 69 15.68 0.28 4.10
C ALA A 69 16.20 -1.11 4.48
N MET A 70 15.77 -2.17 3.79
CA MET A 70 16.24 -3.54 4.03
C MET A 70 17.70 -3.75 3.61
N ILE A 71 18.14 -3.10 2.52
CA ILE A 71 19.52 -3.22 2.01
C ILE A 71 20.49 -2.40 2.87
N PHE A 72 20.15 -1.12 3.15
CA PHE A 72 21.07 -0.20 3.81
C PHE A 72 20.95 -0.19 5.35
N PHE A 73 19.79 -0.58 5.89
CA PHE A 73 19.50 -0.53 7.33
C PHE A 73 19.01 -1.89 7.84
N THR A 74 19.84 -2.93 7.67
CA THR A 74 19.53 -4.33 8.01
C THR A 74 19.11 -4.51 9.48
N GLU A 75 19.84 -3.91 10.42
CA GLU A 75 19.58 -4.03 11.87
C GLU A 75 18.60 -2.99 12.43
N ALA A 76 18.10 -2.07 11.60
CA ALA A 76 17.19 -1.05 12.08
C ALA A 76 15.84 -1.64 12.50
N HIS A 77 15.24 -1.02 13.53
CA HIS A 77 13.93 -1.37 14.03
C HIS A 77 12.86 -1.28 12.93
N ILE A 78 11.82 -2.12 13.01
CA ILE A 78 10.75 -2.21 12.00
C ILE A 78 10.10 -0.87 11.69
N LEU A 79 9.94 0.00 12.71
CA LEU A 79 9.37 1.34 12.54
C LEU A 79 10.20 2.23 11.61
N ILE A 80 11.53 2.11 11.63
CA ILE A 80 12.42 2.86 10.75
C ILE A 80 12.21 2.39 9.31
N LYS A 81 12.19 1.07 9.08
CA LYS A 81 11.94 0.50 7.74
C LYS A 81 10.57 0.91 7.19
N LEU A 82 9.55 0.97 8.04
CA LEU A 82 8.22 1.47 7.68
C LEU A 82 8.22 2.96 7.35
N SER A 83 9.02 3.78 8.05
CA SER A 83 9.11 5.21 7.73
C SER A 83 9.64 5.47 6.32
N PHE A 84 10.63 4.68 5.87
CA PHE A 84 11.11 4.75 4.48
C PHE A 84 10.00 4.39 3.48
N ALA A 85 9.25 3.33 3.74
CA ALA A 85 8.12 2.95 2.90
C ALA A 85 7.07 4.08 2.78
N ILE A 86 6.74 4.71 3.91
CA ILE A 86 5.78 5.82 3.98
C ILE A 86 6.30 7.04 3.21
N ILE A 87 7.54 7.45 3.44
CA ILE A 87 8.14 8.62 2.78
C ILE A 87 8.21 8.39 1.27
N SER A 88 8.68 7.22 0.83
CA SER A 88 8.75 6.89 -0.60
C SER A 88 7.35 6.84 -1.23
N ALA A 89 6.34 6.27 -0.56
CA ALA A 89 4.96 6.26 -1.04
C ALA A 89 4.37 7.66 -1.23
N ILE A 90 4.63 8.57 -0.27
CA ILE A 90 4.22 9.98 -0.36
C ILE A 90 4.90 10.65 -1.55
N ILE A 91 6.22 10.49 -1.69
CA ILE A 91 6.98 11.04 -2.83
C ILE A 91 6.41 10.53 -4.15
N GLY A 92 6.21 9.23 -4.29
CA GLY A 92 5.65 8.61 -5.49
C GLY A 92 4.27 9.16 -5.85
N THR A 93 3.40 9.31 -4.85
CA THR A 93 2.06 9.88 -5.02
C THR A 93 2.14 11.34 -5.45
N MET A 94 3.03 12.13 -4.86
CA MET A 94 3.23 13.54 -5.23
C MET A 94 3.77 13.67 -6.66
N VAL A 95 4.70 12.81 -7.07
CA VAL A 95 5.22 12.75 -8.45
C VAL A 95 4.09 12.44 -9.42
N PHE A 96 3.28 11.41 -9.16
CA PHE A 96 2.13 11.08 -9.99
C PHE A 96 1.14 12.25 -10.10
N MET A 97 0.75 12.86 -8.99
CA MET A 97 -0.15 14.02 -8.99
C MET A 97 0.42 15.22 -9.74
N GLY A 98 1.73 15.44 -9.64
CA GLY A 98 2.47 16.44 -10.40
C GLY A 98 2.38 16.20 -11.92
N ILE A 99 2.56 14.96 -12.36
CA ILE A 99 2.42 14.55 -13.77
C ILE A 99 0.98 14.79 -14.23
N VAL A 100 -0.02 14.30 -13.48
CA VAL A 100 -1.43 14.44 -13.86
C VAL A 100 -1.87 15.91 -13.97
N ARG A 101 -1.34 16.80 -13.13
CA ARG A 101 -1.63 18.24 -13.21
C ARG A 101 -1.09 18.90 -14.50
N ARG A 102 -0.06 18.32 -15.13
CA ARG A 102 0.54 18.81 -16.38
C ARG A 102 -0.15 18.26 -17.63
N ILE A 103 -0.94 17.20 -17.51
CA ILE A 103 -1.67 16.60 -18.63
C ILE A 103 -2.84 17.49 -19.04
N LYS A 104 -2.81 17.99 -20.27
CA LYS A 104 -3.91 18.78 -20.87
C LYS A 104 -5.12 17.92 -21.25
N TYR A 105 -4.87 16.72 -21.80
CA TYR A 105 -5.90 15.79 -22.26
C TYR A 105 -6.17 14.71 -21.21
N LYS A 106 -7.29 14.84 -20.51
CA LYS A 106 -7.65 13.97 -19.36
C LYS A 106 -8.52 12.80 -19.80
N ASP A 107 -8.06 12.03 -20.79
CA ASP A 107 -8.76 10.82 -21.18
C ASP A 107 -8.84 9.85 -19.99
N ALA A 108 -10.01 9.23 -19.83
CA ALA A 108 -10.35 8.43 -18.65
C ALA A 108 -9.36 7.26 -18.43
N ILE A 109 -8.80 6.71 -19.50
CA ILE A 109 -7.88 5.56 -19.45
C ILE A 109 -6.41 6.02 -19.40
N PHE A 110 -6.10 7.17 -19.97
CA PHE A 110 -4.71 7.64 -20.11
C PHE A 110 -4.05 7.92 -18.76
N ILE A 111 -4.78 8.55 -17.83
CA ILE A 111 -4.25 8.91 -16.51
C ILE A 111 -3.83 7.66 -15.70
N PRO A 112 -4.67 6.63 -15.52
CA PRO A 112 -4.24 5.39 -14.88
C PRO A 112 -3.08 4.69 -15.60
N LEU A 113 -3.07 4.70 -16.94
CA LEU A 113 -2.01 4.07 -17.73
C LEU A 113 -0.64 4.70 -17.41
N VAL A 114 -0.56 6.03 -17.35
CA VAL A 114 0.65 6.76 -16.97
C VAL A 114 1.12 6.36 -15.57
N GLY A 115 0.19 6.19 -14.62
CA GLY A 115 0.51 5.74 -13.27
C GLY A 115 1.06 4.31 -13.24
N LEU A 116 0.45 3.39 -13.99
CA LEU A 116 0.95 2.02 -14.13
C LEU A 116 2.34 1.98 -14.79
N MET A 117 2.59 2.82 -15.81
CA MET A 117 3.90 2.93 -16.43
C MET A 117 4.95 3.43 -15.43
N LEU A 118 4.63 4.46 -14.64
CA LEU A 118 5.50 4.96 -13.59
C LEU A 118 5.79 3.87 -12.54
N GLY A 119 4.75 3.16 -12.08
CA GLY A 119 4.89 2.05 -11.15
C GLY A 119 5.79 0.92 -11.68
N ASN A 120 5.64 0.56 -12.96
CA ASN A 120 6.48 -0.46 -13.59
C ASN A 120 7.95 -0.05 -13.69
N ILE A 121 8.24 1.22 -13.98
CA ILE A 121 9.62 1.73 -14.00
C ILE A 121 10.24 1.60 -12.60
N VAL A 122 9.52 2.04 -11.56
CA VAL A 122 9.97 1.95 -10.17
C VAL A 122 10.14 0.51 -9.72
N SER A 123 9.20 -0.36 -10.08
CA SER A 123 9.23 -1.79 -9.77
C SER A 123 10.41 -2.49 -10.45
N SER A 124 10.73 -2.13 -11.70
CA SER A 124 11.89 -2.66 -12.41
C SER A 124 13.20 -2.26 -11.74
N PHE A 125 13.30 -1.00 -11.29
CA PHE A 125 14.45 -0.54 -10.51
C PHE A 125 14.56 -1.27 -9.16
N ALA A 126 13.45 -1.44 -8.45
CA ALA A 126 13.43 -2.22 -7.21
C ALA A 126 13.86 -3.67 -7.45
N THR A 127 13.42 -4.29 -8.54
CA THR A 127 13.80 -5.66 -8.91
C THR A 127 15.27 -5.78 -9.25
N PHE A 128 15.87 -4.76 -9.88
CA PHE A 128 17.30 -4.71 -10.16
C PHE A 128 18.17 -4.60 -8.88
N MET A 129 17.66 -3.93 -7.84
CA MET A 129 18.37 -3.75 -6.57
C MET A 129 18.26 -4.94 -5.62
N ALA A 130 17.18 -5.72 -5.71
CA ALA A 130 16.89 -6.85 -4.81
C ALA A 130 17.73 -8.08 -5.14
#